data_AF-A0A8T3KZC6-F1
#
_entry.id   AF-A0A8T3KZC6-F1
#
_cell.length_a   1.000
_cell.length_b   1.000
_cell.length_c   1.000
_cell.angle_alpha   90.00
_cell.angle_beta   90.00
_cell.angle_gamma   90.00
#
_symmetry.space_group_name_H-M   'P 1'
#
loop_
_entity.id
_entity.type
_entity.pdbx_description
1 polymer ?
#
loop_
_entity_poly.entity_id
_entity_poly.type
_entity_poly.pdbx_seq_one_letter_code
_entity_poly.pdbx_strand_id
1 'polypeptide(L)'
;MLGVDYAEVGAALMRHWKLPQSLWEPTEYQIEPEKAEESQLSASLIHIAAMMTEAADRGEQLDDALIRVSPLAWQVTGLSTDRCLDASQKVDAQVSGVMQLIFTSQKSSSG
;
A
#
# COMPACT_ATOMS: atom_id res chain seq x y z
N MET A 1 20.73 1.95 5.39
CA MET A 1 19.57 1.05 5.53
C MET A 1 20.00 -0.10 6.40
N LEU A 2 19.28 -0.37 7.50
CA LEU A 2 19.45 -1.58 8.29
C LEU A 2 18.95 -2.75 7.42
N GLY A 3 19.69 -3.86 7.36
CA GLY A 3 19.39 -5.04 6.54
C GLY A 3 18.18 -5.85 6.99
N VAL A 4 17.17 -5.17 7.54
CA VAL A 4 15.80 -5.63 7.72
C VAL A 4 14.93 -4.47 7.26
N ASP A 5 14.20 -4.63 6.17
CA ASP A 5 13.29 -3.59 5.74
C ASP A 5 12.04 -3.55 6.66
N TYR A 6 11.28 -2.46 6.64
CA TYR A 6 10.11 -2.33 7.51
C TYR A 6 9.01 -3.38 7.17
N ALA A 7 9.04 -3.93 5.95
CA ALA A 7 8.08 -4.90 5.46
C ALA A 7 8.31 -6.26 6.13
N GLU A 8 9.56 -6.70 6.26
CA GLU A 8 9.96 -7.91 6.99
C GLU A 8 9.57 -7.83 8.47
N VAL A 9 9.79 -6.67 9.13
CA VAL A 9 9.39 -6.48 10.54
C VAL A 9 7.88 -6.56 10.70
N GLY A 10 7.12 -5.90 9.82
CA GLY A 10 5.65 -5.93 9.84
C GLY A 10 5.11 -7.34 9.66
N ALA A 11 5.64 -8.09 8.70
CA ALA A 11 5.26 -9.47 8.45
C ALA A 11 5.62 -10.40 9.62
N ALA A 12 6.80 -10.24 10.22
CA ALA A 12 7.20 -11.00 11.42
C ALA A 12 6.23 -10.76 12.59
N LEU A 13 5.80 -9.51 12.80
CA LEU A 13 4.81 -9.17 13.84
C LEU A 13 3.44 -9.81 13.55
N MET A 14 2.96 -9.74 12.30
CA MET A 14 1.70 -10.35 11.90
C MET A 14 1.71 -11.88 12.08
N ARG A 15 2.83 -12.55 11.76
CA ARG A 15 3.02 -13.98 12.05
C ARG A 15 3.02 -14.27 13.53
N HIS A 16 3.67 -13.44 14.35
CA HIS A 16 3.67 -13.59 15.81
C HIS A 16 2.25 -13.50 16.39
N TRP A 17 1.42 -12.62 15.83
CA TRP A 17 -0.01 -12.51 16.17
C TRP A 17 -0.89 -13.61 15.55
N LYS A 18 -0.31 -14.55 14.80
CA LYS A 18 -1.00 -15.65 14.13
C LYS A 18 -2.05 -15.19 13.11
N LEU A 19 -1.79 -14.07 12.44
CA LEU A 19 -2.62 -13.63 11.32
C LEU A 19 -2.42 -14.56 10.11
N PRO A 20 -3.44 -14.70 9.24
CA PRO A 20 -3.35 -15.55 8.05
C PRO A 20 -2.30 -15.05 7.04
N GLN A 21 -1.80 -15.97 6.22
CA GLN A 21 -0.82 -15.71 5.16
C GLN A 21 -1.25 -14.62 4.18
N SER A 22 -2.53 -14.58 3.84
CA SER A 22 -3.13 -13.53 3.02
C SER A 22 -2.92 -12.11 3.51
N LEU A 23 -2.49 -11.91 4.77
CA LEU A 23 -2.19 -10.60 5.35
C LEU A 23 -0.70 -10.35 5.52
N TRP A 24 0.05 -11.32 6.06
CA TRP A 24 1.48 -11.10 6.31
C TRP A 24 2.33 -11.16 5.04
N GLU A 25 1.95 -12.00 4.07
CA GLU A 25 2.75 -12.18 2.84
C GLU A 25 2.74 -10.94 1.94
N PRO A 26 1.58 -10.30 1.67
CA PRO A 26 1.57 -9.01 0.97
C PRO A 26 2.33 -7.92 1.71
N THR A 27 2.33 -7.96 3.05
CA THR A 27 3.06 -6.98 3.88
C THR A 27 4.56 -7.15 3.74
N GLU A 28 5.06 -8.39 3.67
CA GLU A 28 6.49 -8.68 3.48
C GLU A 28 6.97 -8.31 2.08
N TYR A 29 6.19 -8.66 1.07
CA TYR A 29 6.60 -8.54 -0.33
C TYR A 29 5.97 -7.35 -1.04
N GLN A 30 5.57 -6.31 -0.31
CA GLN A 30 5.05 -5.07 -0.90
C GLN A 30 6.09 -4.29 -1.73
N ILE A 31 7.38 -4.54 -1.51
CA ILE A 31 8.47 -3.92 -2.27
C ILE A 31 8.83 -4.79 -3.50
N GLU A 32 8.84 -6.11 -3.33
CA GLU A 32 9.20 -7.11 -4.35
C GLU A 32 8.06 -8.14 -4.52
N PRO A 33 6.93 -7.77 -5.15
CA PRO A 33 5.72 -8.60 -5.22
C PRO A 33 5.93 -9.96 -5.92
N GLU A 34 7.00 -10.10 -6.70
CA GLU A 34 7.43 -11.37 -7.31
C GLU A 34 7.85 -12.45 -6.32
N LYS A 35 8.19 -12.07 -5.07
CA LYS A 35 8.54 -13.02 -4.01
C LYS A 35 7.31 -13.61 -3.30
N ALA A 36 6.11 -13.05 -3.51
CA ALA A 36 4.89 -13.59 -2.95
C ALA A 36 4.44 -14.86 -3.71
N GLU A 37 4.10 -15.91 -2.96
CA GLU A 37 3.71 -17.21 -3.51
C GLU A 37 2.18 -17.33 -3.58
N GLU A 38 1.47 -17.17 -2.45
CA GLU A 38 0.02 -17.38 -2.41
C GLU A 38 -0.79 -16.08 -2.60
N SER A 39 -0.23 -14.95 -2.18
CA SER A 39 -0.94 -13.67 -2.11
C SER A 39 -0.43 -12.65 -3.13
N GLN A 40 0.05 -13.13 -4.29
CA GLN A 40 0.70 -12.31 -5.31
C GLN A 40 -0.18 -11.14 -5.82
N LEU A 41 -1.49 -11.35 -5.92
CA LEU A 41 -2.43 -10.28 -6.28
C LEU A 41 -2.43 -9.16 -5.23
N SER A 42 -2.54 -9.52 -3.95
CA SER A 42 -2.54 -8.55 -2.86
C SER A 42 -1.20 -7.84 -2.72
N ALA A 43 -0.09 -8.57 -2.83
CA ALA A 43 1.26 -7.98 -2.83
C ALA A 43 1.42 -6.95 -3.97
N SER A 44 0.95 -7.31 -5.17
CA SER A 44 0.97 -6.43 -6.35
C SER A 44 0.13 -5.17 -6.18
N LEU A 45 -1.07 -5.30 -5.58
CA LEU A 45 -1.93 -4.15 -5.30
C LEU A 45 -1.30 -3.19 -4.28
N ILE A 46 -0.73 -3.72 -3.19
CA ILE A 46 -0.06 -2.91 -2.17
C ILE A 46 1.18 -2.24 -2.75
N HIS A 47 1.96 -2.95 -3.58
CA HIS A 47 3.12 -2.40 -4.27
C HIS A 47 2.75 -1.17 -5.13
N ILE A 48 1.72 -1.30 -5.97
CA ILE A 48 1.22 -0.18 -6.78
C ILE A 48 0.76 0.97 -5.88
N ALA A 49 -0.04 0.68 -4.86
CA ALA A 49 -0.52 1.71 -3.93
C ALA A 49 0.62 2.44 -3.22
N ALA A 50 1.66 1.72 -2.77
CA ALA A 50 2.83 2.29 -2.13
C ALA A 50 3.58 3.25 -3.05
N MET A 51 3.76 2.90 -4.34
CA MET A 51 4.36 3.80 -5.33
C MET A 51 3.54 5.07 -5.53
N MET A 52 2.21 4.94 -5.60
CA MET A 52 1.31 6.09 -5.74
C MET A 52 1.36 7.01 -4.51
N THR A 53 1.36 6.44 -3.30
CA THR A 53 1.44 7.19 -2.04
C THR A 53 2.81 7.86 -1.87
N GLU A 54 3.89 7.15 -2.16
CA GLU A 54 5.23 7.70 -2.05
C GLU A 54 5.46 8.86 -3.03
N ALA A 55 4.88 8.78 -4.24
CA ALA A 55 4.90 9.89 -5.19
C ALA A 55 4.20 11.13 -4.62
N ALA A 56 3.02 10.95 -4.04
CA ALA A 56 2.25 12.03 -3.42
C ALA A 56 3.02 12.66 -2.24
N ASP A 57 3.60 11.86 -1.36
CA ASP A 57 4.37 12.33 -0.19
C ASP A 57 5.64 13.09 -0.59
N ARG A 58 6.29 12.68 -1.68
CA ARG A 58 7.50 13.32 -2.21
C ARG A 58 7.21 14.50 -3.15
N GLY A 59 5.94 14.73 -3.51
CA GLY A 59 5.54 15.71 -4.54
C GLY A 59 6.07 15.35 -5.94
N GLU A 60 6.31 14.06 -6.20
CA GLU A 60 6.73 13.53 -7.49
C GLU A 60 5.54 13.40 -8.44
N GLN A 61 5.78 13.49 -9.75
CA GLN A 61 4.74 13.17 -10.72
C GLN A 61 4.40 11.69 -10.66
N LEU A 62 3.09 11.40 -10.67
CA LEU A 62 2.61 10.03 -10.56
C LEU A 62 3.09 9.15 -11.71
N ASP A 63 3.19 9.69 -12.92
CA ASP A 63 3.71 8.99 -14.09
C ASP A 63 5.14 8.47 -13.86
N ASP A 64 6.01 9.29 -13.26
CA ASP A 64 7.40 8.92 -12.97
C ASP A 64 7.48 7.79 -11.92
N ALA A 65 6.58 7.82 -10.93
CA ALA A 65 6.49 6.77 -9.93
C ALA A 65 5.97 5.45 -10.49
N LEU A 66 4.99 5.50 -11.40
CA LEU A 66 4.40 4.30 -12.02
C LEU A 66 5.39 3.56 -12.94
N ILE A 67 6.42 4.22 -13.45
CA ILE A 67 7.53 3.57 -14.17
C ILE A 67 8.28 2.56 -13.29
N ARG A 68 8.34 2.79 -11.97
CA ARG A 68 9.05 1.92 -11.02
C ARG A 68 8.25 0.70 -10.58
N VAL A 69 6.97 0.64 -10.93
CA VAL A 69 6.11 -0.51 -10.58
C VAL A 69 6.60 -1.77 -11.29
N SER A 70 6.71 -2.87 -10.54
CA SER A 70 7.08 -4.18 -11.06
C SER A 70 6.16 -4.59 -12.24
N PRO A 71 6.70 -5.06 -13.38
CA PRO A 71 5.90 -5.53 -14.51
C PRO A 71 4.92 -6.65 -14.14
N LEU A 72 5.31 -7.50 -13.19
CA LEU A 72 4.45 -8.56 -12.66
C LEU A 72 3.19 -7.97 -12.01
N ALA A 73 3.32 -6.85 -11.30
CA ALA A 73 2.19 -6.24 -10.62
C ALA A 73 1.11 -5.79 -11.61
N TRP A 74 1.50 -5.25 -12.77
CA TRP A 74 0.57 -4.92 -13.85
C TRP A 74 -0.09 -6.17 -14.44
N GLN A 75 0.70 -7.20 -14.70
CA GLN A 75 0.19 -8.46 -15.26
C GLN A 75 -0.84 -9.13 -14.34
N VAL A 76 -0.55 -9.22 -13.04
CA VAL A 76 -1.39 -9.94 -12.07
C VAL A 76 -2.65 -9.16 -11.74
N THR A 77 -2.57 -7.83 -11.63
CA THR A 77 -3.72 -6.98 -11.29
C THR A 77 -4.61 -6.65 -12.49
N GLY A 78 -4.06 -6.69 -13.71
CA GLY A 78 -4.74 -6.21 -14.90
C GLY A 78 -4.96 -4.69 -14.92
N LEU A 79 -4.32 -3.95 -14.01
CA LEU A 79 -4.36 -2.50 -13.98
C LEU A 79 -3.44 -1.90 -15.05
N SER A 80 -3.67 -0.63 -15.37
CA SER A 80 -2.81 0.16 -16.23
C SER A 80 -2.49 1.49 -15.56
N THR A 81 -1.44 2.15 -16.04
CA THR A 81 -1.05 3.48 -15.58
C THR A 81 -2.21 4.47 -15.70
N ASP A 82 -2.92 4.48 -16.82
CA ASP A 82 -4.09 5.35 -17.05
C ASP A 82 -5.18 5.17 -15.99
N ARG A 83 -5.47 3.92 -15.61
CA ARG A 83 -6.46 3.61 -14.56
C ARG A 83 -6.00 4.09 -13.18
N CYS A 84 -4.70 4.02 -12.89
CA CYS A 84 -4.13 4.53 -11.64
C CYS A 84 -4.15 6.06 -11.58
N LEU A 85 -3.83 6.74 -12.68
CA LEU A 85 -3.93 8.21 -12.79
C LEU A 85 -5.37 8.68 -12.58
N ASP A 86 -6.33 8.04 -13.25
CA ASP A 86 -7.77 8.30 -13.08
C ASP A 86 -8.23 8.09 -11.62
N ALA A 87 -7.68 7.09 -10.93
CA ALA A 87 -8.01 6.80 -9.54
C ALA A 87 -7.46 7.89 -8.61
N SER A 88 -6.21 8.30 -8.76
CA SER A 88 -5.59 9.34 -7.93
C SER A 88 -6.32 10.68 -8.01
N GLN A 89 -6.76 11.10 -9.20
CA GLN A 89 -7.55 12.32 -9.38
C GLN A 89 -8.89 12.29 -8.63
N LYS A 90 -9.44 11.09 -8.36
CA LYS A 90 -10.71 10.91 -7.63
C LYS A 90 -10.51 10.78 -6.13
N VAL A 91 -9.35 10.30 -5.67
CA VAL A 91 -9.04 10.06 -4.24
C VAL A 91 -8.92 11.36 -3.45
N ASP A 92 -8.42 12.44 -4.06
CA ASP A 92 -8.35 13.79 -3.45
C ASP A 92 -9.73 14.35 -3.04
N ALA A 93 -10.82 13.77 -3.55
CA ALA A 93 -12.17 14.19 -3.19
C ALA A 93 -12.76 13.48 -1.95
N GLN A 94 -12.19 12.35 -1.46
CA GLN A 94 -12.91 11.52 -0.46
C GLN A 94 -12.14 10.90 0.72
N VAL A 95 -10.82 11.05 0.88
CA VAL A 95 -10.12 10.41 2.03
C VAL A 95 -10.31 11.13 3.37
N SER A 96 -10.66 12.42 3.36
CA SER A 96 -10.83 13.21 4.60
C SER A 96 -12.03 12.76 5.46
N GLY A 97 -13.10 12.26 4.83
CA GLY A 97 -14.35 11.94 5.53
C GLY A 97 -14.27 10.70 6.43
N VAL A 98 -13.49 9.69 6.05
CA VAL A 98 -13.41 8.41 6.77
C VAL A 98 -12.47 8.50 7.98
N MET A 99 -11.32 9.18 7.84
CA MET A 99 -10.38 9.35 8.95
C MET A 99 -10.96 10.21 10.09
N GLN A 100 -11.81 11.20 9.77
CA GLN A 100 -12.52 12.00 10.77
C GLN A 100 -13.39 11.14 11.70
N LEU A 101 -14.03 10.09 11.19
CA LEU A 101 -14.91 9.21 11.98
C LEU A 101 -14.14 8.28 12.92
N ILE A 102 -12.93 7.86 12.54
CA ILE A 102 -12.09 6.96 13.35
C ILE A 102 -11.39 7.71 14.49
N PHE A 103 -11.03 8.99 14.29
CA PHE A 103 -10.22 9.76 15.25
C PHE A 103 -10.99 10.77 16.14
N THR A 104 -12.31 10.99 15.96
CA THR A 104 -13.06 11.99 16.75
C THR A 104 -13.56 11.52 18.13
N SER A 105 -13.40 10.25 18.52
CA SER A 105 -13.85 9.77 19.84
C SER A 105 -12.92 10.09 21.02
N GLN A 106 -11.88 10.92 20.87
CA GLN A 106 -10.97 11.29 21.99
C GLN A 106 -10.99 12.74 22.49
N LYS A 107 -11.92 13.60 22.05
CA LYS A 107 -12.12 14.90 22.71
C LYS A 107 -13.58 15.19 23.03
N SER A 108 -14.07 14.53 24.08
CA SER A 108 -15.19 15.02 24.90
C SER A 108 -15.03 14.48 26.34
N SER A 109 -14.07 15.04 27.07
CA SER A 109 -14.17 15.17 28.53
C SER A 109 -13.13 16.17 29.03
N SER A 110 -13.55 17.42 29.20
CA SER A 110 -13.23 18.15 30.43
C SER A 110 -14.20 19.31 30.53
N GLY A 111 -15.07 19.23 31.54
CA GLY A 111 -15.73 20.38 32.12
C GLY A 111 -14.78 21.16 33.01
#